data_AF-A0AAE9PPT5-F1
#
_entry.id   AF-A0AAE9PPT5-F1
#
_cell.length_a   1.000
_cell.length_b   1.000
_cell.length_c   1.000
_cell.angle_alpha   90.00
_cell.angle_beta   90.00
_cell.angle_gamma   90.00
#
_symmetry.space_group_name_H-M   'P 1'
#
loop_
_entity.id
_entity.type
_entity.pdbx_description
1 polymer ?
#
loop_
_entity_poly.entity_id
_entity_poly.type
_entity_poly.pdbx_seq_one_letter_code
_entity_poly.pdbx_strand_id
1 'polypeptide(L)'
;MRSKILPMQYPAITSWQWQANTFAVLANYPQAKPWIMTHFIPLQLTLNEGSSYVDFYRTPTFEFCPWLLRQHLSRQLVRNFNKDICTFLMDCIDMNNYIYLLLDQAQFLDIESFFSHDSFIFGYDEERDIFHIADFTFAGEVLI
;
A
#
# COMPACT_ATOMS: atom_id res chain seq x y z
N MET A 1 -0.90 8.09 25.16
CA MET A 1 -0.41 8.05 23.76
C MET A 1 -0.81 6.70 23.20
N ARG A 2 -1.39 6.71 22.00
CA ARG A 2 -1.87 5.54 21.27
C ARG A 2 -0.76 5.02 20.35
N SER A 3 -0.77 3.73 20.13
CA SER A 3 0.03 3.09 19.09
C SER A 3 -0.71 1.86 18.60
N LYS A 4 -0.57 1.57 17.31
CA LYS A 4 -1.20 0.40 16.70
C LYS A 4 -0.46 0.00 15.44
N ILE A 5 -0.27 -1.31 15.28
CA ILE A 5 0.31 -1.93 14.08
C ILE A 5 -0.68 -2.97 13.57
N LEU A 6 -1.09 -2.85 12.31
CA LEU A 6 -1.95 -3.82 11.65
C LEU A 6 -1.13 -5.00 11.10
N PRO A 7 -1.71 -6.21 11.01
CA PRO A 7 -0.98 -7.40 10.57
C PRO A 7 -0.40 -7.29 9.16
N MET A 8 0.90 -7.53 9.03
CA MET A 8 1.63 -7.55 7.76
C MET A 8 2.54 -8.79 7.73
N GLN A 9 2.64 -9.44 6.58
CA GLN A 9 3.60 -10.51 6.32
C GLN A 9 4.34 -10.24 5.03
N TYR A 10 5.59 -10.69 4.94
CA TYR A 10 6.35 -10.55 3.70
C TYR A 10 5.66 -11.37 2.58
N PRO A 11 5.24 -10.75 1.47
CA PRO A 11 4.47 -11.42 0.44
C PRO A 11 5.37 -12.28 -0.46
N ALA A 12 4.79 -13.31 -1.08
CA ALA A 12 5.50 -14.16 -2.03
C ALA A 12 5.80 -13.47 -3.38
N ILE A 13 5.11 -12.36 -3.68
CA ILE A 13 5.23 -11.62 -4.94
C ILE A 13 5.48 -10.15 -4.59
N THR A 14 6.62 -9.62 -5.02
CA THR A 14 7.07 -8.23 -4.73
C THR A 14 7.37 -7.41 -5.99
N SER A 15 7.07 -7.92 -7.18
CA SER A 15 7.43 -7.28 -8.46
C SER A 15 6.91 -5.86 -8.64
N TRP A 16 5.77 -5.52 -8.03
CA TRP A 16 5.22 -4.16 -8.01
C TRP A 16 4.78 -3.77 -6.61
N GLN A 17 5.24 -2.60 -6.16
CA GLN A 17 5.02 -2.06 -4.82
C GLN A 17 3.54 -2.07 -4.39
N TRP A 18 2.64 -1.51 -5.19
CA TRP A 18 1.20 -1.47 -4.87
C TRP A 18 0.56 -2.87 -4.74
N GLN A 19 1.03 -3.85 -5.52
CA GLN A 19 0.58 -5.24 -5.42
C GLN A 19 1.16 -5.92 -4.18
N ALA A 20 2.46 -5.74 -3.94
CA ALA A 20 3.20 -6.29 -2.81
C ALA A 20 2.57 -5.86 -1.48
N ASN A 21 2.22 -4.59 -1.33
CA ASN A 21 1.51 -4.07 -0.17
C ASN A 21 0.19 -4.82 0.11
N THR A 22 -0.60 -5.03 -0.93
CA THR A 22 -1.87 -5.75 -0.80
C THR A 22 -1.65 -7.23 -0.47
N PHE A 23 -0.66 -7.86 -1.10
CA PHE A 23 -0.30 -9.23 -0.78
C PHE A 23 0.26 -9.39 0.62
N ALA A 24 0.94 -8.38 1.16
CA ALA A 24 1.48 -8.42 2.50
C ALA A 24 0.36 -8.47 3.55
N VAL A 25 -0.75 -7.78 3.30
CA VAL A 25 -1.97 -7.93 4.10
C VAL A 25 -2.58 -9.32 3.92
N LEU A 26 -2.81 -9.75 2.66
CA LEU A 26 -3.47 -11.02 2.36
C LEU A 26 -2.66 -12.25 2.79
N ALA A 27 -1.34 -12.16 2.91
CA ALA A 27 -0.47 -13.24 3.37
C ALA A 27 -0.79 -13.67 4.81
N ASN A 28 -1.40 -12.80 5.62
CA ASN A 28 -1.93 -13.16 6.94
C ASN A 28 -3.12 -14.13 6.89
N TYR A 29 -3.72 -14.36 5.72
CA TYR A 29 -4.92 -15.17 5.53
C TYR A 29 -4.63 -16.30 4.55
N PRO A 30 -4.27 -17.51 5.03
CA PRO A 30 -3.95 -18.65 4.16
C PRO A 30 -5.05 -18.99 3.14
N GLN A 31 -6.31 -18.66 3.45
CA GLN A 31 -7.48 -18.84 2.57
C GLN A 31 -7.45 -17.93 1.34
N ALA A 32 -6.73 -16.80 1.38
CA ALA A 32 -6.54 -15.91 0.24
C ALA A 32 -5.53 -16.48 -0.77
N LYS A 33 -4.63 -17.38 -0.35
CA LYS A 33 -3.55 -17.92 -1.19
C LYS A 33 -4.04 -18.58 -2.48
N PRO A 34 -5.04 -19.48 -2.49
CA PRO A 34 -5.55 -20.06 -3.75
C PRO A 34 -6.06 -18.99 -4.71
N TRP A 35 -6.74 -17.96 -4.19
CA TRP A 35 -7.26 -16.86 -5.01
C TRP A 35 -6.12 -16.04 -5.62
N ILE A 36 -5.13 -15.64 -4.83
CA ILE A 36 -3.92 -14.94 -5.32
C ILE A 36 -3.25 -15.78 -6.42
N MET A 37 -2.98 -17.04 -6.12
CA MET A 37 -2.28 -17.95 -7.03
C MET A 37 -3.08 -18.24 -8.30
N THR A 38 -4.39 -18.03 -8.35
CA THR A 38 -5.17 -18.25 -9.58
C THR A 38 -5.26 -16.97 -10.43
N HIS A 39 -5.24 -15.80 -9.81
CA HIS A 39 -5.51 -14.54 -10.48
C HIS A 39 -4.26 -13.72 -10.81
N PHE A 40 -3.09 -14.13 -10.31
CA PHE A 40 -1.79 -13.48 -10.57
C PHE A 40 -0.82 -14.39 -11.34
N ILE A 41 -1.34 -15.16 -12.30
CA ILE A 41 -0.56 -16.05 -13.18
C ILE A 41 -0.30 -15.47 -14.58
N PRO A 42 -1.27 -14.85 -15.29
CA PRO A 42 -1.02 -14.56 -16.70
C PRO A 42 -0.07 -13.37 -16.80
N LEU A 43 1.08 -13.51 -17.46
CA LEU A 43 1.89 -12.36 -17.86
C LEU A 43 1.30 -11.77 -19.15
N GLN A 44 1.18 -10.45 -19.18
CA GLN A 44 0.74 -9.64 -20.30
C GLN A 44 1.88 -8.73 -20.75
N LEU A 45 2.17 -8.76 -22.04
CA LEU A 45 2.97 -7.73 -22.69
C LEU A 45 2.05 -6.57 -23.07
N THR A 46 2.29 -5.39 -22.52
CA THR A 46 1.69 -4.14 -23.00
C THR A 46 2.68 -3.44 -23.90
N LEU A 47 2.26 -3.22 -25.15
CA LEU A 47 3.04 -2.50 -26.15
C LEU A 47 2.70 -1.01 -26.07
N ASN A 48 3.69 -0.15 -25.82
CA ASN A 48 3.58 1.29 -26.05
C ASN A 48 4.71 1.75 -26.96
N GLU A 49 4.46 2.85 -27.69
CA GLU A 49 5.49 3.48 -28.51
C GLU A 49 6.65 3.96 -27.62
N GLY A 50 7.86 3.45 -27.88
CA GLY A 50 9.07 3.80 -27.14
C GLY A 50 9.29 3.05 -25.82
N SER A 51 8.28 2.38 -25.26
CA SER A 51 8.44 1.51 -24.08
C SER A 51 7.37 0.41 -24.00
N SER A 52 7.79 -0.84 -24.12
CA SER A 52 6.92 -1.99 -23.85
C SER A 52 7.29 -2.60 -22.50
N TYR A 53 6.30 -3.09 -21.76
CA TYR A 53 6.54 -3.73 -20.47
C TYR A 53 5.79 -5.06 -20.38
N VAL A 54 6.42 -6.03 -19.73
CA VAL A 54 5.80 -7.31 -19.36
C VAL A 54 5.41 -7.22 -17.90
N ASP A 55 4.15 -7.47 -17.60
CA ASP A 55 3.58 -7.41 -16.26
C ASP A 55 2.58 -8.54 -16.06
N PHE A 56 2.09 -8.80 -14.85
CA PHE A 56 0.91 -9.63 -14.66
C PHE A 56 -0.29 -8.96 -15.36
N TYR A 57 -1.13 -9.79 -15.99
CA TYR A 57 -2.32 -9.39 -16.71
C TYR A 57 -3.18 -8.57 -15.79
N ARG A 58 -3.32 -7.30 -16.16
CA ARG A 58 -4.02 -6.28 -15.40
C ARG A 58 -5.53 -6.45 -15.59
N THR A 59 -6.07 -7.59 -15.18
CA THR A 59 -7.45 -7.56 -14.66
C THR A 59 -7.42 -6.61 -13.47
N PRO A 60 -8.50 -5.89 -13.14
CA PRO A 60 -8.57 -5.20 -11.86
C PRO A 60 -8.72 -6.24 -10.74
N THR A 61 -7.66 -7.02 -10.54
CA THR A 61 -7.65 -8.26 -9.78
C THR A 61 -8.06 -7.96 -8.34
N PHE A 62 -7.57 -6.86 -7.79
CA PHE A 62 -8.00 -6.44 -6.46
C PHE A 62 -9.45 -5.93 -6.43
N GLU A 63 -10.03 -5.36 -7.49
CA GLU A 63 -11.47 -4.96 -7.50
C GLU A 63 -12.40 -6.14 -7.31
N PHE A 64 -11.97 -7.32 -7.74
CA PHE A 64 -12.72 -8.57 -7.58
C PHE A 64 -12.17 -9.46 -6.46
N CYS A 65 -11.27 -8.95 -5.61
CA CYS A 65 -10.76 -9.71 -4.49
C CYS A 65 -11.84 -9.80 -3.39
N PRO A 66 -12.36 -11.00 -3.08
CA PRO A 66 -13.42 -11.15 -2.08
C PRO A 66 -12.92 -10.88 -0.64
N TRP A 67 -11.60 -10.80 -0.46
CA TRP A 67 -10.94 -10.61 0.83
C TRP A 67 -10.63 -9.14 1.13
N LEU A 68 -10.94 -8.22 0.21
CA LEU A 68 -10.60 -6.80 0.34
C LEU A 68 -11.84 -5.93 0.19
N LEU A 69 -12.11 -5.13 1.22
CA LEU A 69 -13.00 -3.98 1.11
C LEU A 69 -12.13 -2.75 0.84
N ARG A 70 -12.54 -1.91 -0.13
CA ARG A 70 -11.86 -0.66 -0.44
C ARG A 70 -12.79 0.53 -0.36
N GLN A 71 -12.21 1.64 0.05
CA GLN A 71 -12.85 2.94 0.08
C GLN A 71 -11.91 3.96 -0.57
N HIS A 72 -12.44 4.74 -1.49
CA HIS A 72 -11.72 5.88 -2.08
C HIS A 72 -12.34 7.16 -1.53
N LEU A 73 -11.54 7.93 -0.80
CA LEU A 73 -11.96 9.17 -0.19
C LEU A 73 -11.29 10.34 -0.90
N SER A 74 -12.07 11.36 -1.26
CA SER A 74 -11.50 12.58 -1.82
C SER A 74 -10.80 13.38 -0.73
N ARG A 75 -9.72 14.09 -1.08
CA ARG A 75 -9.02 14.97 -0.14
C ARG A 75 -9.96 16.02 0.48
N GLN A 76 -10.92 16.53 -0.31
CA GLN A 76 -11.91 17.48 0.18
C GLN A 76 -12.82 16.85 1.24
N LEU A 77 -13.26 15.60 1.03
CA LEU A 77 -14.08 14.88 2.00
C LEU A 77 -13.32 14.68 3.31
N VAL A 78 -12.06 14.22 3.24
CA VAL A 78 -11.21 14.03 4.43
C VAL A 78 -11.05 15.34 5.20
N ARG A 79 -10.72 16.44 4.51
CA ARG A 79 -10.56 17.77 5.12
C ARG A 79 -11.84 18.32 5.75
N ASN A 80 -13.02 17.93 5.26
CA ASN A 80 -14.28 18.35 5.83
C ASN A 80 -14.56 17.66 7.18
N PHE A 81 -14.12 16.42 7.35
CA PHE A 81 -14.32 15.67 8.60
C PHE A 81 -13.19 15.85 9.61
N ASN A 82 -11.97 16.07 9.14
CA ASN A 82 -10.79 16.22 9.99
C ASN A 82 -9.88 17.34 9.51
N LYS A 83 -9.58 18.27 10.42
CA LYS A 83 -8.65 19.38 10.16
C LYS A 83 -7.19 18.94 10.19
N ASP A 84 -6.88 17.95 11.01
CA ASP A 84 -5.56 17.33 11.08
C ASP A 84 -5.57 15.98 10.35
N ILE A 85 -4.69 15.85 9.36
CA ILE A 85 -4.56 14.64 8.57
C ILE A 85 -3.94 13.50 9.39
N CYS A 86 -2.99 13.79 10.29
CA CYS A 86 -2.33 12.76 11.09
C CYS A 86 -3.34 12.08 12.01
N THR A 87 -4.17 12.86 12.71
CA THR A 87 -5.29 12.34 13.51
C THR A 87 -6.23 11.46 12.67
N PHE A 88 -6.62 11.91 11.48
CA PHE A 88 -7.48 11.11 10.58
C PHE A 88 -6.85 9.75 10.22
N LEU A 89 -5.57 9.73 9.87
CA LEU A 89 -4.86 8.49 9.52
C LEU A 89 -4.77 7.55 10.72
N MET A 90 -4.48 8.06 11.92
CA MET A 90 -4.45 7.26 13.15
C MET A 90 -5.84 6.65 13.45
N ASP A 91 -6.91 7.43 13.32
CA ASP A 91 -8.27 6.95 13.53
C ASP A 91 -8.67 5.87 12.50
N CYS A 92 -8.24 6.00 11.24
CA CYS A 92 -8.40 4.95 10.22
C CYS A 92 -7.72 3.64 10.64
N ILE A 93 -6.48 3.71 11.13
CA ILE A 93 -5.73 2.55 11.64
C ILE A 93 -6.43 1.95 12.87
N ASP A 94 -6.94 2.78 13.79
CA ASP A 94 -7.72 2.33 14.96
C ASP A 94 -8.97 1.55 14.53
N MET A 95 -9.59 1.92 13.40
CA MET A 95 -10.70 1.21 12.77
C MET A 95 -10.29 -0.02 11.92
N ASN A 96 -9.01 -0.43 11.95
CA ASN A 96 -8.43 -1.53 11.16
C ASN A 96 -8.41 -1.29 9.63
N ASN A 97 -8.35 -0.03 9.20
CA ASN A 97 -8.17 0.31 7.79
C ASN A 97 -6.71 0.57 7.49
N TYR A 98 -6.15 -0.19 6.55
CA TYR A 98 -4.87 0.15 5.92
C TYR A 98 -5.06 1.37 5.02
N ILE A 99 -4.00 2.17 4.87
CA ILE A 99 -4.09 3.43 4.14
C ILE A 99 -3.09 3.41 2.99
N TYR A 100 -3.63 3.59 1.79
CA TYR A 100 -2.85 3.77 0.56
C TYR A 100 -2.97 5.22 0.10
N LEU A 101 -1.84 5.89 -0.10
CA LEU A 101 -1.79 7.25 -0.60
C LEU A 101 -0.47 7.52 -1.33
N LEU A 102 -0.43 8.63 -2.08
CA LEU A 102 0.79 9.12 -2.71
C LEU A 102 1.43 10.18 -1.81
N LEU A 103 2.69 9.96 -1.43
CA LEU A 103 3.54 10.95 -0.77
C LEU A 103 4.63 11.42 -1.71
N ASP A 104 5.04 12.68 -1.52
CA ASP A 104 6.28 13.17 -2.11
C ASP A 104 7.44 12.70 -1.24
N GLN A 105 8.06 11.58 -1.64
CA GLN A 105 9.15 10.98 -0.90
C GLN A 105 10.45 11.78 -1.00
N ALA A 106 10.55 12.75 -1.93
CA ALA A 106 11.67 13.68 -2.01
C ALA A 106 11.90 14.41 -0.67
N GLN A 107 10.81 14.69 0.05
CA GLN A 107 10.84 15.34 1.36
C GLN A 107 11.50 14.49 2.46
N PHE A 108 11.56 13.18 2.29
CA PHE A 108 12.16 12.25 3.26
C PHE A 108 13.55 11.76 2.83
N LEU A 109 13.85 11.79 1.53
CA LEU A 109 15.05 11.24 0.93
C LEU A 109 16.12 12.28 0.58
N ASP A 110 15.88 13.56 0.89
CA ASP A 110 16.77 14.70 0.56
C ASP A 110 17.09 14.77 -0.94
N ILE A 111 16.07 14.52 -1.77
CA ILE A 111 16.16 14.61 -3.23
C ILE A 111 15.58 15.95 -3.65
N GLU A 112 16.29 16.73 -4.47
CA GLU A 112 15.83 18.07 -4.88
C GLU A 112 14.57 18.06 -5.75
N SER A 113 14.29 16.95 -6.44
CA SER A 113 13.17 16.82 -7.36
C SER A 113 12.01 16.05 -6.73
N PHE A 114 10.79 16.57 -6.93
CA PHE A 114 9.53 15.91 -6.58
C PHE A 114 9.53 14.42 -6.97
N PHE A 115 9.27 13.57 -5.99
CA PHE A 115 9.29 12.12 -6.15
C PHE A 115 8.02 11.53 -5.54
N SER A 116 6.93 11.56 -6.31
CA SER A 116 5.67 10.92 -5.91
C SER A 116 5.84 9.41 -5.89
N HIS A 117 5.63 8.81 -4.72
CA HIS A 117 5.72 7.37 -4.54
C HIS A 117 4.54 6.83 -3.71
N ASP A 118 4.13 5.62 -4.06
CA ASP A 118 3.07 4.90 -3.37
C ASP A 118 3.51 4.57 -1.93
N SER A 119 2.72 5.02 -0.97
CA SER A 119 2.96 4.80 0.46
C SER A 119 1.80 4.02 1.06
N PHE A 120 2.13 2.94 1.77
CA PHE A 120 1.16 2.07 2.41
C PHE A 120 1.36 2.06 3.91
N ILE A 121 0.51 2.79 4.62
CA ILE A 121 0.58 2.95 6.08
C ILE A 121 -0.23 1.83 6.73
N PHE A 122 0.41 1.12 7.66
CA PHE A 122 -0.19 0.02 8.41
C PHE A 122 -0.09 0.18 9.93
N GLY A 123 0.55 1.25 10.41
CA GLY A 123 0.64 1.51 11.84
C GLY A 123 1.12 2.91 12.17
N TYR A 124 1.09 3.24 13.45
CA TYR A 124 1.59 4.50 14.00
C TYR A 124 2.02 4.33 15.48
N ASP A 125 2.83 5.28 15.95
CA ASP A 125 3.22 5.44 17.35
C ASP A 125 3.23 6.94 17.71
N GLU A 126 2.26 7.37 18.54
CA GLU A 126 2.13 8.78 18.96
C GLU A 126 3.27 9.25 19.88
N GLU A 127 3.93 8.35 20.62
CA GLU A 127 5.03 8.73 21.51
C GLU A 127 6.28 9.07 20.71
N ARG A 128 6.48 8.35 19.60
CA ARG A 128 7.63 8.52 18.69
C ARG A 128 7.38 9.50 17.55
N ASP A 129 6.15 9.92 17.35
CA ASP A 129 5.71 10.76 16.22
C ASP A 129 6.02 10.13 14.85
N ILE A 130 5.68 8.84 14.69
CA ILE A 130 5.96 8.07 13.46
C ILE A 130 4.74 7.34 12.91
N PHE A 131 4.75 7.12 11.59
CA PHE A 131 3.92 6.16 10.90
C PHE A 131 4.78 5.00 10.37
N HIS A 132 4.26 3.77 10.47
CA HIS A 132 4.88 2.59 9.87
C HIS A 132 4.39 2.45 8.43
N ILE A 133 5.32 2.42 7.48
CA ILE A 133 5.07 2.38 6.04
C ILE A 133 5.72 1.13 5.46
N ALA A 134 4.97 0.38 4.64
CA ALA A 134 5.53 -0.74 3.89
C ALA A 134 6.15 -0.26 2.57
N ASP A 135 7.40 -0.67 2.34
CA ASP A 135 8.13 -0.39 1.11
C ASP A 135 8.88 -1.64 0.61
N PHE A 136 8.57 -2.04 -0.62
CA PHE A 136 9.15 -3.17 -1.35
C PHE A 136 9.92 -2.71 -2.60
N THR A 137 10.08 -1.40 -2.82
CA THR A 137 10.69 -0.83 -4.02
C THR A 137 12.22 -0.88 -3.98
N PHE A 138 12.82 -0.61 -2.83
CA PHE A 138 14.27 -0.56 -2.68
C PHE A 138 14.80 -1.89 -2.13
N ALA A 139 15.84 -2.44 -2.77
CA ALA A 139 16.51 -3.66 -2.34
C ALA A 139 17.33 -3.42 -1.06
N GLY A 140 16.64 -3.23 0.05
CA GLY A 140 17.18 -3.15 1.39
C GLY A 140 16.06 -3.56 2.32
N GLU A 141 16.33 -4.47 3.26
CA GLU A 141 15.37 -4.88 4.28
C GLU A 141 14.78 -3.64 4.95
N VAL A 142 13.55 -3.26 4.58
CA VAL A 142 12.85 -2.17 5.25
C VAL A 142 12.34 -2.75 6.57
N LEU A 143 13.04 -2.36 7.63
CA LEU A 143 12.72 -2.67 9.02
C LEU A 143 11.25 -2.35 9.31
N ILE A 144 10.61 -3.32 9.95
CA ILE A 144 9.24 -3.30 10.50
C ILE A 144 9.11 -2.23 11.60
#